data_AF-A0AAV4WBE2-F1
#
_entry.id   AF-A0AAV4WBE2-F1
#
_cell.length_a   1.000
_cell.length_b   1.000
_cell.length_c   1.000
_cell.angle_alpha   90.00
_cell.angle_beta   90.00
_cell.angle_gamma   90.00
#
_symmetry.space_group_name_H-M   'P 1'
#
loop_
_entity.id
_entity.type
_entity.pdbx_description
1 polymer ?
#
loop_
_entity_poly.entity_id
_entity_poly.type
_entity_poly.pdbx_seq_one_letter_code
_entity_poly.pdbx_strand_id
1 'polypeptide(L)'
;MEIIVNPKHLDNGINVIQLETAAGAAMKDFTGAIGITVPRSRFLPVKKTSDLLLVKSNLYSMQNGYLVMSSLRAFPTVPLVKLGDNHFAKVQEFLRRFASIPDMLELDHLTVSGDVTFGKDVSLKGTVIIIANHGDRIDIPPGSILENKIVSGNLRILDH
;
A
#
# COMPACT_ATOMS: atom_id res chain seq x y z
N MET A 1 27.88 -17.78 5.30
CA MET A 1 26.51 -17.38 4.87
C MET A 1 25.65 -18.61 4.59
N GLU A 2 24.42 -18.61 5.11
CA GLU A 2 23.40 -19.63 4.90
C GLU A 2 22.82 -19.54 3.49
N ILE A 3 22.61 -20.69 2.84
CA ILE A 3 21.96 -20.78 1.52
C ILE A 3 20.45 -20.80 1.72
N ILE A 4 19.76 -19.94 0.97
CA ILE A 4 18.30 -19.92 0.86
C ILE A 4 17.92 -20.64 -0.43
N VAL A 5 17.07 -21.67 -0.31
CA VAL A 5 16.57 -22.45 -1.45
C VAL A 5 15.15 -22.00 -1.77
N ASN A 6 14.94 -21.41 -2.95
CA ASN A 6 13.67 -20.81 -3.35
C ASN A 6 13.09 -21.53 -4.58
N PRO A 7 12.10 -22.42 -4.41
CA PRO A 7 11.40 -23.04 -5.52
C PRO A 7 10.60 -22.00 -6.33
N LYS A 8 10.74 -22.02 -7.65
CA LYS A 8 10.03 -21.12 -8.56
C LYS A 8 9.37 -21.89 -9.70
N HIS A 9 8.24 -21.38 -10.15
CA HIS A 9 7.58 -21.80 -11.37
C HIS A 9 7.73 -20.68 -12.39
N LEU A 10 8.36 -21.00 -13.53
CA LEU A 10 8.49 -20.06 -14.63
C LEU A 10 7.18 -20.01 -15.45
N ASP A 11 7.00 -18.92 -16.19
CA ASP A 11 5.79 -18.71 -17.01
C ASP A 11 5.61 -19.78 -18.11
N ASN A 12 6.70 -20.44 -18.51
CA ASN A 12 6.68 -21.57 -19.45
C ASN A 12 6.37 -22.92 -18.78
N GLY A 13 5.97 -22.94 -17.50
CA GLY A 13 5.59 -24.12 -16.74
C GLY A 13 6.76 -24.95 -16.19
N ILE A 14 8.01 -24.49 -16.37
CA ILE A 14 9.19 -25.20 -15.86
C ILE A 14 9.39 -24.88 -14.37
N ASN A 15 9.56 -25.93 -13.57
CA ASN A 15 9.93 -25.82 -12.16
C ASN A 15 11.44 -25.63 -12.05
N VAL A 16 11.87 -24.59 -11.36
CA VAL A 16 13.28 -24.29 -11.13
C VAL A 16 13.57 -24.06 -9.66
N ILE A 17 14.83 -24.22 -9.27
CA ILE A 17 15.32 -23.88 -7.95
C ILE A 17 16.22 -22.65 -8.08
N GLN A 18 15.89 -21.59 -7.36
CA GLN A 18 16.69 -20.38 -7.26
C GLN A 18 17.44 -20.40 -5.92
N LEU A 19 18.77 -20.35 -5.96
CA LEU A 19 19.62 -20.28 -4.77
C LEU A 19 19.99 -18.83 -4.49
N GLU A 20 19.78 -18.40 -3.25
CA GLU A 20 20.01 -17.03 -2.82
C GLU A 20 20.81 -17.01 -1.51
N THR A 21 21.40 -15.86 -1.19
CA THR A 21 21.97 -15.58 0.13
C THR A 21 21.52 -14.20 0.59
N ALA A 22 21.40 -14.00 1.91
CA ALA A 22 21.06 -12.70 2.48
C ALA A 22 22.30 -11.99 3.00
N ALA A 23 22.51 -10.73 2.61
CA ALA A 23 23.65 -9.94 3.08
C ALA A 23 23.73 -9.85 4.62
N GLY A 24 22.58 -9.75 5.30
CA GLY A 24 22.52 -9.71 6.77
C GLY A 24 23.03 -10.97 7.46
N ALA A 25 23.01 -12.12 6.80
CA ALA A 25 23.50 -13.38 7.37
C ALA A 25 25.04 -13.39 7.54
N ALA A 26 25.75 -12.53 6.80
CA ALA A 26 27.19 -12.36 6.94
C ALA A 26 27.58 -11.65 8.24
N MET A 27 26.64 -11.05 9.00
CA MET A 27 26.94 -10.31 10.22
C MET A 27 27.74 -11.12 11.26
N LYS A 28 27.49 -12.43 11.35
CA LYS A 28 28.20 -13.35 12.25
C LYS A 28 29.68 -13.56 11.89
N ASP A 29 30.06 -13.24 10.66
CA ASP A 29 31.41 -13.43 10.14
C ASP A 29 32.31 -12.20 10.45
N PHE A 30 31.77 -11.13 11.05
CA PHE A 30 32.51 -9.92 11.44
C PHE A 30 32.79 -9.84 12.94
N THR A 31 34.05 -9.58 13.31
CA THR A 31 34.43 -9.28 14.69
C THR A 31 33.88 -7.93 15.13
N GLY A 32 33.20 -7.87 16.28
CA GLY A 32 32.65 -6.63 16.83
C GLY A 32 31.36 -6.15 16.14
N ALA A 33 30.60 -7.03 15.48
CA ALA A 33 29.31 -6.69 14.91
C ALA A 33 28.31 -6.24 16.00
N ILE A 34 27.61 -5.13 15.77
CA ILE A 34 26.64 -4.53 16.70
C ILE A 34 25.33 -4.23 15.97
N GLY A 35 24.20 -4.46 16.64
CA GLY A 35 22.88 -4.02 16.20
C GLY A 35 22.50 -2.69 16.86
N ILE A 36 21.85 -1.79 16.11
CA ILE A 36 21.30 -0.54 16.62
C ILE A 36 19.82 -0.49 16.32
N THR A 37 19.01 -0.26 17.36
CA THR A 37 17.57 -0.03 17.19
C THR A 37 17.35 1.37 16.62
N VAL A 38 16.62 1.43 15.51
CA VAL A 38 16.28 2.69 14.82
C VAL A 38 14.77 2.93 14.85
N PRO A 39 14.32 4.19 14.79
CA PRO A 39 12.90 4.48 14.64
C PRO A 39 12.36 3.97 13.31
N ARG A 40 11.05 3.69 13.25
CA ARG A 40 10.35 3.23 12.04
C ARG A 40 10.53 4.18 10.85
N SER A 41 10.76 5.47 11.08
CA SER A 41 11.03 6.47 10.05
C SER A 41 12.24 6.14 9.16
N ARG A 42 13.19 5.32 9.63
CA ARG A 42 14.33 4.85 8.84
C ARG A 42 14.04 3.61 7.98
N PHE A 43 12.84 3.06 8.07
CA PHE A 43 12.45 1.84 7.36
C PHE A 43 11.02 1.95 6.80
N LEU A 44 10.92 2.59 5.62
CA LEU A 44 9.70 2.77 4.85
C LEU A 44 9.79 2.05 3.50
N PRO A 45 9.82 0.70 3.47
CA PRO A 45 9.90 -0.04 2.22
C PRO A 45 8.60 0.10 1.42
N VAL A 46 8.71 0.38 0.12
CA VAL A 46 7.59 0.40 -0.82
C VAL A 46 7.67 -0.88 -1.66
N LYS A 47 6.81 -1.86 -1.37
CA LYS A 47 6.80 -3.18 -2.02
C LYS A 47 5.51 -3.45 -2.77
N LYS A 48 4.38 -2.98 -2.26
CA LYS A 48 3.07 -3.07 -2.88
C LYS A 48 2.52 -1.69 -3.23
N THR A 49 1.50 -1.65 -4.07
CA THR A 49 0.75 -0.43 -4.38
C THR A 49 0.03 0.15 -3.15
N SER A 50 -0.27 -0.66 -2.14
CA SER A 50 -0.69 -0.17 -0.82
C SER A 50 0.35 0.76 -0.18
N ASP A 51 1.63 0.39 -0.25
CA ASP A 51 2.73 1.22 0.25
C ASP A 51 2.90 2.47 -0.63
N LEU A 52 2.71 2.32 -1.95
CA LEU A 52 2.75 3.42 -2.90
C LEU A 52 1.66 4.46 -2.60
N LEU A 53 0.46 4.03 -2.24
CA LEU A 53 -0.64 4.91 -1.85
C LEU A 53 -0.27 5.74 -0.61
N LEU A 54 0.30 5.10 0.40
CA LEU A 54 0.77 5.77 1.62
C LEU A 54 1.77 6.87 1.30
N VAL A 55 2.86 6.56 0.58
CA VAL A 55 3.93 7.53 0.30
C VAL A 55 3.54 8.63 -0.69
N LYS A 56 2.51 8.40 -1.51
CA LYS A 56 1.98 9.41 -2.44
C LYS A 56 0.94 10.34 -1.81
N SER A 57 0.31 9.94 -0.71
CA SER A 57 -0.72 10.73 -0.05
C SER A 57 -0.15 11.90 0.75
N ASN A 58 -1.03 12.78 1.20
CA ASN A 58 -0.70 13.89 2.10
C ASN A 58 -0.22 13.46 3.51
N LEU A 59 -0.15 12.14 3.80
CA LEU A 59 0.54 11.59 4.96
C LEU A 59 2.04 11.90 4.96
N TYR A 60 2.66 12.04 3.78
CA TYR A 60 4.08 12.34 3.63
C TYR A 60 4.30 13.58 2.77
N SER A 61 5.31 14.36 3.14
CA SER A 61 5.85 15.45 2.35
C SER A 61 7.23 15.06 1.82
N MET A 62 7.54 15.45 0.58
CA MET A 62 8.86 15.27 0.00
C MET A 62 9.73 16.50 0.29
N GLN A 63 10.87 16.30 0.92
CA GLN A 63 11.84 17.35 1.23
C GLN A 63 13.23 16.88 0.79
N ASN A 64 13.79 17.50 -0.26
CA ASN A 64 15.12 17.16 -0.79
C ASN A 64 15.32 15.66 -1.09
N GLY A 65 14.27 14.96 -1.57
CA GLY A 65 14.30 13.52 -1.85
C GLY A 65 14.02 12.61 -0.65
N TYR A 66 13.77 13.19 0.54
CA TYR A 66 13.37 12.46 1.74
C TYR A 66 11.87 12.57 1.96
N LEU A 67 11.24 11.47 2.36
CA LEU A 67 9.85 11.45 2.81
C LEU A 67 9.79 11.74 4.30
N VAL A 68 9.06 12.81 4.66
CA VAL A 68 8.83 13.22 6.04
C VAL A 68 7.33 13.14 6.32
N MET A 69 6.94 12.37 7.34
CA MET A 69 5.54 12.29 7.77
C MET A 69 5.03 13.68 8.13
N SER A 70 3.82 14.01 7.66
CA SER A 70 3.20 15.32 7.86
C SER A 70 3.07 15.66 9.35
N SER A 71 3.43 16.88 9.72
CA SER A 71 3.23 17.39 11.10
C SER A 71 1.75 17.62 11.43
N LEU A 72 0.87 17.64 10.41
CA LEU A 72 -0.58 17.74 10.59
C LEU A 72 -1.21 16.41 11.03
N ARG A 73 -0.45 15.31 10.95
CA ARG A 73 -0.91 14.00 11.40
C ARG A 73 -1.00 13.98 12.92
N ALA A 74 -2.19 13.72 13.46
CA ALA A 74 -2.44 13.72 14.90
C ALA A 74 -1.67 12.63 15.67
N PHE A 75 -1.41 11.48 15.02
CA PHE A 75 -0.72 10.34 15.63
C PHE A 75 0.48 9.89 14.79
N PRO A 76 1.65 9.58 15.41
CA PRO A 76 2.86 9.20 14.68
C PRO A 76 2.80 7.80 14.03
N THR A 77 1.69 7.08 14.20
CA THR A 77 1.47 5.76 13.63
C THR A 77 1.15 5.85 12.14
N VAL A 78 1.77 4.97 11.35
CA VAL A 78 1.46 4.82 9.93
C VAL A 78 0.15 4.04 9.80
N PRO A 79 -0.84 4.51 9.03
CA PRO A 79 -2.09 3.77 8.84
C PRO A 79 -1.88 2.44 8.13
N LEU A 80 -2.74 1.48 8.44
CA LEU A 80 -2.74 0.18 7.79
C LEU A 80 -3.55 0.26 6.48
N VAL A 81 -2.89 0.05 5.34
CA VAL A 81 -3.54 0.08 4.02
C VAL A 81 -3.43 -1.29 3.36
N LYS A 82 -4.56 -1.84 2.93
CA LYS A 82 -4.68 -3.09 2.18
C LYS A 82 -5.50 -2.86 0.93
N LEU A 83 -4.84 -2.92 -0.23
CA LEU A 83 -5.50 -2.93 -1.54
C LEU A 83 -5.50 -4.36 -2.09
N GLY A 84 -6.65 -4.83 -2.57
CA GLY A 84 -6.82 -6.19 -3.09
C GLY A 84 -5.95 -6.47 -4.31
N ASP A 85 -5.15 -7.54 -4.25
CA ASP A 85 -4.14 -7.86 -5.27
C ASP A 85 -4.76 -8.06 -6.67
N ASN A 86 -5.99 -8.60 -6.77
CA ASN A 86 -6.68 -8.82 -8.06
C ASN A 86 -6.84 -7.55 -8.92
N HIS A 87 -7.02 -6.38 -8.28
CA HIS A 87 -7.31 -5.12 -8.97
C HIS A 87 -6.25 -4.05 -8.76
N PHE A 88 -5.43 -4.16 -7.72
CA PHE A 88 -4.46 -3.12 -7.36
C PHE A 88 -3.00 -3.58 -7.40
N ALA A 89 -2.68 -4.87 -7.63
CA ALA A 89 -1.28 -5.32 -7.61
C ALA A 89 -0.40 -4.65 -8.68
N LYS A 90 -0.95 -4.37 -9.87
CA LYS A 90 -0.23 -3.70 -10.96
C LYS A 90 -0.31 -2.18 -10.79
N VAL A 91 0.84 -1.50 -10.92
CA VAL A 91 0.93 -0.03 -10.82
C VAL A 91 0.00 0.67 -11.81
N GLN A 92 -0.10 0.17 -13.04
CA GLN A 92 -1.00 0.75 -14.05
C GLN A 92 -2.47 0.72 -13.61
N GLU A 93 -2.93 -0.42 -13.06
CA GLU A 93 -4.30 -0.54 -12.56
C GLU A 93 -4.53 0.33 -11.33
N PHE A 94 -3.57 0.38 -10.41
CA PHE A 94 -3.60 1.29 -9.28
C PHE A 94 -3.77 2.75 -9.73
N LEU A 95 -2.95 3.24 -10.66
CA LEU A 95 -3.02 4.62 -11.14
C LEU A 95 -4.34 4.91 -11.87
N ARG A 96 -4.87 3.95 -12.63
CA ARG A 96 -6.15 4.11 -13.34
C ARG A 96 -7.35 4.20 -12.39
N ARG A 97 -7.26 3.57 -11.22
CA ARG A 97 -8.36 3.46 -10.25
C ARG A 97 -8.45 4.64 -9.29
N PHE A 98 -7.40 5.44 -9.18
CA PHE A 98 -7.38 6.66 -8.36
C PHE A 98 -7.29 7.87 -9.28
N ALA A 99 -8.41 8.58 -9.49
CA ALA A 99 -8.42 9.82 -10.28
C ALA A 99 -7.53 10.91 -9.65
N SER A 100 -7.44 10.91 -8.32
CA SER A 100 -6.40 11.58 -7.54
C SER A 100 -6.06 10.73 -6.31
N ILE A 101 -4.93 11.00 -5.67
CA ILE A 101 -4.61 10.37 -4.39
C ILE A 101 -5.54 10.97 -3.33
N PRO A 102 -6.25 10.15 -2.52
CA PRO A 102 -7.16 10.65 -1.51
C PRO A 102 -6.41 11.32 -0.36
N ASP A 103 -7.13 12.18 0.37
CA ASP A 103 -6.71 12.65 1.68
C ASP A 103 -6.76 11.48 2.68
N MET A 104 -5.65 11.25 3.36
CA MET A 104 -5.45 10.15 4.31
C MET A 104 -4.86 10.64 5.64
N LEU A 105 -4.86 11.95 5.89
CA LEU A 105 -4.27 12.54 7.10
C LEU A 105 -4.91 12.04 8.39
N GLU A 106 -6.20 11.70 8.36
CA GLU A 106 -6.96 11.19 9.52
C GLU A 106 -7.30 9.70 9.40
N LEU A 107 -6.70 8.99 8.42
CA LEU A 107 -6.95 7.56 8.23
C LEU A 107 -6.24 6.71 9.28
N ASP A 108 -6.87 5.66 9.81
CA ASP A 108 -6.21 4.64 10.64
C ASP A 108 -6.08 3.30 9.90
N HIS A 109 -7.14 2.90 9.21
CA HIS A 109 -7.23 1.63 8.51
C HIS A 109 -8.00 1.76 7.20
N LEU A 110 -7.41 1.29 6.11
CA LEU A 110 -8.06 1.17 4.81
C LEU A 110 -7.96 -0.27 4.31
N THR A 111 -9.10 -0.89 4.04
CA THR A 111 -9.17 -2.14 3.27
C THR A 111 -10.06 -1.93 2.04
N VAL A 112 -9.53 -2.22 0.85
CA VAL A 112 -10.25 -2.16 -0.42
C VAL A 112 -10.16 -3.50 -1.11
N SER A 113 -11.31 -4.12 -1.39
CA SER A 113 -11.42 -5.40 -2.07
C SER A 113 -12.39 -5.31 -3.25
N GLY A 114 -12.06 -5.98 -4.36
CA GLY A 114 -12.87 -6.01 -5.59
C GLY A 114 -12.62 -4.83 -6.55
N ASP A 115 -13.53 -4.70 -7.53
CA ASP A 115 -13.46 -3.67 -8.58
C ASP A 115 -13.91 -2.30 -8.04
N VAL A 116 -12.98 -1.58 -7.40
CA VAL A 116 -13.25 -0.26 -6.81
C VAL A 116 -12.49 0.83 -7.56
N THR A 117 -13.13 1.98 -7.77
CA THR A 117 -12.50 3.20 -8.27
C THR A 117 -12.77 4.39 -7.33
N PHE A 118 -11.86 5.36 -7.34
CA PHE A 118 -11.91 6.57 -6.54
C PHE A 118 -11.91 7.79 -7.44
N GLY A 119 -12.95 8.63 -7.30
CA GLY A 119 -13.01 9.95 -7.90
C GLY A 119 -11.96 10.91 -7.35
N LYS A 120 -11.99 12.15 -7.84
CA LYS A 120 -11.11 13.22 -7.36
C LYS A 120 -11.51 13.66 -5.95
N ASP A 121 -10.56 14.17 -5.18
CA ASP A 121 -10.79 14.86 -3.90
C ASP A 121 -11.54 14.01 -2.84
N VAL A 122 -11.33 12.69 -2.86
CA VAL A 122 -11.86 11.79 -1.83
C VAL A 122 -11.06 11.94 -0.53
N SER A 123 -11.73 11.92 0.63
CA SER A 123 -11.11 11.91 1.96
C SER A 123 -11.49 10.64 2.72
N LEU A 124 -10.49 9.99 3.31
CA LEU A 124 -10.62 8.73 4.05
C LEU A 124 -10.16 8.93 5.49
N LYS A 125 -11.04 8.64 6.45
CA LYS A 125 -10.85 8.95 7.87
C LYS A 125 -11.19 7.77 8.77
N GLY A 126 -10.41 7.57 9.84
CA GLY A 126 -10.57 6.47 10.78
C GLY A 126 -10.47 5.10 10.10
N THR A 127 -11.47 4.24 10.29
CA THR A 127 -11.52 2.91 9.65
C THR A 127 -12.46 2.90 8.44
N VAL A 128 -11.90 2.69 7.25
CA VAL A 128 -12.66 2.57 6.00
C VAL A 128 -12.46 1.20 5.38
N ILE A 129 -13.56 0.52 5.10
CA ILE A 129 -13.55 -0.79 4.44
C ILE A 129 -14.47 -0.71 3.23
N ILE A 130 -13.97 -1.04 2.04
CA ILE A 130 -14.72 -1.00 0.78
C ILE A 130 -14.64 -2.38 0.13
N ILE A 131 -15.80 -3.01 -0.09
CA ILE A 131 -15.90 -4.37 -0.62
C ILE A 131 -16.86 -4.39 -1.79
N ALA A 132 -16.32 -4.53 -3.00
CA ALA A 132 -17.07 -4.95 -4.18
C ALA A 132 -16.95 -6.48 -4.30
N ASN A 133 -18.09 -7.18 -4.29
CA ASN A 133 -18.07 -8.64 -4.46
C ASN A 133 -17.75 -9.03 -5.91
N HIS A 134 -17.56 -10.33 -6.16
CA HIS A 134 -17.28 -10.82 -7.50
C HIS A 134 -18.38 -10.44 -8.49
N GLY A 135 -18.01 -9.73 -9.57
CA GLY A 135 -18.94 -9.23 -10.59
C GLY A 135 -19.53 -7.85 -10.29
N ASP A 136 -19.41 -7.37 -9.05
CA ASP A 136 -19.80 -6.02 -8.66
C ASP A 136 -18.67 -5.02 -8.89
N ARG A 137 -19.06 -3.75 -8.99
CA ARG A 137 -18.15 -2.62 -9.09
C ARG A 137 -18.62 -1.50 -8.18
N ILE A 138 -17.71 -0.80 -7.54
CA ILE A 138 -18.01 0.41 -6.77
C ILE A 138 -17.18 1.57 -7.31
N ASP A 139 -17.86 2.58 -7.84
CA ASP A 139 -17.26 3.87 -8.14
C ASP A 139 -17.52 4.83 -6.97
N ILE A 140 -16.46 5.22 -6.24
CA ILE A 140 -16.56 6.22 -5.17
C ILE A 140 -16.63 7.61 -5.82
N PRO A 141 -17.73 8.37 -5.62
CA PRO A 141 -17.90 9.66 -6.26
C PRO A 141 -16.79 10.66 -5.90
N PRO A 142 -16.48 11.63 -6.79
CA PRO A 142 -15.59 12.74 -6.44
C PRO A 142 -16.08 13.51 -5.21
N GLY A 143 -15.16 13.99 -4.37
CA GLY A 143 -15.46 14.74 -3.14
C GLY A 143 -16.02 13.89 -1.99
N SER A 144 -16.10 12.56 -2.14
CA SER A 144 -16.64 11.70 -1.08
C SER A 144 -15.77 11.73 0.18
N ILE A 145 -16.42 11.86 1.34
CA ILE A 145 -15.77 11.76 2.64
C ILE A 145 -16.25 10.47 3.30
N LEU A 146 -15.35 9.53 3.52
CA LEU A 146 -15.63 8.25 4.17
C LEU A 146 -14.94 8.23 5.53
N GLU A 147 -15.74 8.29 6.59
CA GLU A 147 -15.26 8.28 7.97
C GLU A 147 -15.91 7.16 8.77
N ASN A 148 -15.10 6.20 9.24
CA ASN A 148 -15.56 5.08 10.06
C ASN A 148 -16.71 4.29 9.40
N LYS A 149 -16.57 3.99 8.10
CA LYS A 149 -17.60 3.34 7.28
C LYS A 149 -17.12 2.04 6.65
N ILE A 150 -18.07 1.13 6.51
CA ILE A 150 -17.99 -0.03 5.62
C ILE A 150 -18.90 0.25 4.44
N VAL A 151 -18.34 0.24 3.24
CA VAL A 151 -19.06 0.41 1.97
C VAL A 151 -19.04 -0.92 1.22
N SER A 152 -20.20 -1.43 0.87
CA SER A 152 -20.33 -2.67 0.09
C SER A 152 -21.52 -2.60 -0.84
N GLY A 153 -21.44 -3.28 -1.97
CA GLY A 153 -22.51 -3.35 -2.96
C GLY A 153 -22.00 -3.13 -4.38
N ASN A 154 -22.87 -2.58 -5.22
CA ASN A 154 -22.61 -2.32 -6.64
C ASN A 154 -23.13 -0.92 -7.00
N LEU A 155 -22.22 -0.03 -7.38
CA LEU A 155 -22.49 1.35 -7.74
C LEU A 155 -21.63 1.73 -8.95
N ARG A 156 -22.29 2.11 -10.05
CA ARG A 156 -21.62 2.65 -11.25
C ARG A 156 -21.99 4.10 -11.46
N ILE A 157 -20.99 4.93 -11.71
CA ILE A 157 -21.16 6.33 -12.07
C ILE A 157 -20.79 6.48 -13.55
N LEU A 158 -21.71 7.01 -14.35
CA LEU A 158 -21.55 7.20 -15.79
C LEU A 158 -21.49 8.69 -16.11
N ASP A 159 -20.65 9.06 -17.08
CA ASP A 159 -20.65 10.40 -17.65
C ASP A 159 -21.97 10.65 -18.40
N HIS A 160 -22.45 11.90 -18.35
CA HIS A 160 -23.68 12.35 -19.02
C HIS A 160 -23.36 13.16 -20.27
#